data_AF-A0A329ZM90-F1
#
_entry.id   AF-A0A329ZM90-F1
#
_cell.length_a   1.000
_cell.length_b   1.000
_cell.length_c   1.000
_cell.angle_alpha   90.00
_cell.angle_beta   90.00
_cell.angle_gamma   90.00
#
_symmetry.space_group_name_H-M   'P 1'
#
loop_
_entity.id
_entity.type
_entity.pdbx_description
1 polymer ?
#
loop_
_entity_poly.entity_id
_entity_poly.type
_entity_poly.pdbx_seq_one_letter_code
_entity_poly.pdbx_strand_id
1 'polypeptide(L)' 'MGFESPQELWIKDIKQEMLECVQRSRILKEIFCFSFLSSLSSSGGGGGILWLLFAIAKWEEIYKVGLE' A
#
# COMPACT_ATOMS: atom_id res chain seq x y z
N MET A 1 18.96 23.21 -2.40
CA MET A 1 17.57 22.74 -2.59
C MET A 1 17.65 21.45 -3.39
N GLY A 2 17.41 20.31 -2.74
CA GLY A 2 17.40 19.02 -3.44
C GLY A 2 16.12 18.90 -4.26
N PHE A 3 16.23 18.39 -5.48
CA PHE A 3 15.08 18.08 -6.32
C PHE A 3 14.37 16.88 -5.70
N GLU A 4 13.17 17.07 -5.13
CA GLU A 4 12.33 15.92 -4.76
C GLU A 4 11.92 15.20 -6.04
N SER A 5 12.04 13.87 -6.05
CA SER A 5 11.61 13.12 -7.22
C SER A 5 10.09 13.27 -7.40
N PRO A 6 9.59 13.44 -8.64
CA PRO A 6 8.14 13.50 -8.89
C PRO A 6 7.38 12.29 -8.30
N GLN A 7 8.05 11.14 -8.23
CA GLN A 7 7.50 9.92 -7.63
C GLN A 7 7.25 10.09 -6.13
N GLU A 8 8.16 10.69 -5.38
CA GLU A 8 7.96 10.94 -3.95
C GLU A 8 6.86 11.97 -3.69
N LEU A 9 6.72 12.97 -4.57
CA LEU A 9 5.61 13.92 -4.53
C LEU A 9 4.27 13.22 -4.76
N TRP A 10 4.16 12.43 -5.82
CA TRP A 10 2.93 11.71 -6.12
C TRP A 10 2.56 10.71 -5.03
N ILE A 11 3.54 9.94 -4.53
CA ILE A 11 3.31 8.98 -3.45
C ILE A 11 2.80 9.70 -2.21
N LYS A 12 3.27 10.91 -1.86
CA LYS A 12 2.75 11.67 -0.71
C LYS A 12 1.24 11.94 -0.83
N ASP A 13 0.78 12.35 -2.02
CA ASP A 13 -0.62 12.69 -2.25
C ASP A 13 -1.55 11.46 -2.17
N ILE A 14 -1.10 10.32 -2.70
CA ILE A 14 -1.91 9.09 -2.73
C ILE A 14 -1.63 8.14 -1.55
N LYS A 15 -0.65 8.44 -0.69
CA LYS A 15 -0.17 7.53 0.37
C LYS A 15 -1.31 7.02 1.25
N GLN A 16 -2.21 7.92 1.62
CA GLN A 16 -3.33 7.61 2.50
C GLN A 16 -4.29 6.62 1.83
N GLU A 17 -4.67 6.88 0.57
CA GLU A 17 -5.53 5.98 -0.21
C GLU A 17 -4.87 4.60 -0.39
N MET A 18 -3.55 4.59 -0.65
CA MET A 18 -2.79 3.36 -0.77
C MET A 18 -2.85 2.52 0.50
N LEU A 19 -2.64 3.15 1.66
CA LEU A 19 -2.72 2.47 2.95
C LEU A 19 -4.10 1.90 3.22
N GLU A 20 -5.16 2.67 2.94
CA GLU A 20 -6.54 2.21 3.12
C GLU A 20 -6.86 1.00 2.22
N CYS A 21 -6.41 1.02 0.97
CA CYS A 21 -6.60 -0.09 0.04
C CYS A 21 -5.86 -1.35 0.53
N VAL A 22 -4.60 -1.21 0.94
CA VAL A 22 -3.80 -2.31 1.51
C VAL A 22 -4.44 -2.87 2.77
N GLN A 23 -4.99 -2.03 3.65
CA GLN A 23 -5.70 -2.46 4.86
C GLN A 23 -7.02 -3.19 4.57
N ARG A 24 -7.62 -3.03 3.40
CA ARG A 24 -8.85 -3.73 3.02
C ARG A 24 -8.59 -5.10 2.41
N SER A 25 -7.44 -5.28 1.75
CA SER A 25 -7.02 -6.55 1.15
C SER A 25 -7.08 -7.72 2.14
N ARG A 26 -7.76 -8.81 1.76
CA ARG A 26 -7.80 -10.07 2.50
C ARG A 26 -6.54 -10.88 2.23
N ILE A 27 -6.09 -10.92 0.97
CA ILE A 27 -4.88 -11.65 0.56
C ILE A 27 -3.68 -11.16 1.36
N LEU A 28 -3.50 -9.84 1.48
CA LEU A 28 -2.37 -9.29 2.21
C LEU A 28 -2.46 -9.55 3.72
N LYS A 29 -3.67 -9.68 4.30
CA LYS A 29 -3.84 -10.06 5.71
C LYS A 29 -3.53 -11.52 5.97
N GLU A 30 -3.73 -12.39 4.99
CA GLU A 30 -3.36 -13.80 5.09
C GLU A 30 -1.86 -14.00 4.92
N ILE A 31 -1.23 -13.26 4.00
CA ILE A 31 0.22 -13.36 3.74
C ILE A 31 1.03 -12.66 4.83
N PHE A 32 0.57 -11.49 5.31
CA PHE A 32 1.28 -10.66 6.28
C PHE A 32 0.48 -10.50 7.58
N CYS A 33 1.14 -10.69 8.72
CA CYS A 33 0.53 -10.39 10.02
C CYS A 33 0.17 -8.89 10.14
N PHE A 34 -0.93 -8.59 10.84
CA PHE A 34 -1.45 -7.23 11.06
C PHE A 34 -0.40 -6.22 11.57
N SER A 35 0.55 -6.69 12.39
CA SER A 35 1.67 -5.88 12.90
C SER A 35 2.58 -5.35 11.78
N PHE A 36 2.83 -6.16 10.74
CA PHE A 36 3.61 -5.76 9.58
C PHE A 36 2.92 -4.64 8.79
N LEU A 37 1.63 -4.81 8.50
CA LEU A 37 0.82 -3.81 7.77
C LEU A 37 0.71 -2.48 8.53
N SER A 38 0.66 -2.54 9.87
CA SER A 38 0.62 -1.34 10.72
C SER A 38 1.95 -0.58 10.72
N SER A 39 3.08 -1.29 10.62
CA SER A 39 4.42 -0.68 10.56
C SER A 39 4.69 0.12 9.27
N LEU A 40 3.98 -0.18 8.17
CA LEU A 40 4.09 0.54 6.90
C LEU A 40 3.64 1.99 6.99
N SER A 41 2.68 2.29 7.87
CA SER A 41 2.21 3.66 8.11
C SER A 41 3.25 4.53 8.82
N SER A 42 4.13 3.92 9.63
CA SER A 42 5.09 4.62 10.48
C SER A 42 6.49 4.78 9.86
N SER A 43 6.84 3.98 8.84
CA SER A 43 8.15 4.07 8.21
C SER A 43 8.18 5.15 7.11
N GLY A 44 8.96 6.20 7.35
CA GLY A 44 9.13 7.33 6.42
C GLY A 44 9.89 7.00 5.12
N GLY A 45 10.43 5.78 4.98
CA GLY A 45 11.29 5.39 3.84
C GLY A 45 10.74 4.29 2.92
N GLY A 46 9.46 3.92 3.04
CA GLY A 46 8.89 2.71 2.43
C GLY A 46 8.03 2.89 1.18
N GLY A 47 8.23 3.92 0.36
CA GLY A 47 7.35 4.19 -0.80
C GLY A 47 7.23 3.02 -1.78
N GLY A 48 8.34 2.32 -2.06
CA GLY A 48 8.37 1.19 -2.99
C GLY A 48 7.60 -0.04 -2.51
N ILE A 49 7.71 -0.40 -1.24
CA ILE A 49 7.00 -1.55 -0.68
C ILE A 49 5.50 -1.26 -0.56
N LEU A 50 5.13 -0.02 -0.19
CA LEU A 50 3.73 0.38 -0.14
C LEU A 50 3.09 0.34 -1.53
N TRP A 51 3.81 0.75 -2.57
CA TRP A 51 3.35 0.66 -3.96
C TRP A 51 3.10 -0.77 -4.42
N LEU A 52 4.02 -1.69 -4.09
CA LEU A 52 3.84 -3.11 -4.40
C LEU A 52 2.58 -3.68 -3.73
N LEU A 53 2.41 -3.42 -2.43
CA LEU A 53 1.25 -3.90 -1.67
C LEU A 53 -0.04 -3.28 -2.19
N PHE A 54 -0.03 -1.99 -2.50
CA PHE A 54 -1.17 -1.30 -3.10
C PHE A 54 -1.58 -1.93 -4.43
N ALA A 55 -0.61 -2.26 -5.30
CA ALA A 55 -0.90 -2.93 -6.57
C ALA A 55 -1.60 -4.27 -6.32
N ILE A 56 -1.09 -5.11 -5.41
CA ILE A 56 -1.70 -6.39 -5.07
C ILE A 56 -3.15 -6.20 -4.57
N ALA A 57 -3.35 -5.27 -3.63
CA ALA A 57 -4.67 -4.96 -3.07
C ALA A 57 -5.65 -4.45 -4.14
N LYS A 58 -5.18 -3.63 -5.09
CA LYS A 58 -6.01 -3.17 -6.22
C LYS A 58 -6.37 -4.29 -7.17
N TRP A 59 -5.47 -5.20 -7.47
CA TRP A 59 -5.78 -6.37 -8.28
C TRP A 59 -6.82 -7.27 -7.61
N GLU A 60 -6.72 -7.48 -6.30
CA GLU A 60 -7.75 -8.21 -5.53
C GLU A 60 -9.13 -7.56 -5.67
N GLU A 61 -9.21 -6.23 -5.52
CA GLU A 61 -10.45 -5.45 -5.65
C GLU A 61 -11.05 -5.55 -7.06
N ILE A 62 -10.24 -5.34 -8.10
CA ILE A 62 -10.69 -5.33 -9.51
C ILE A 62 -11.19 -6.71 -9.93
N TYR A 63 -10.48 -7.77 -9.54
CA TYR A 63 -10.80 -9.14 -9.94
C TYR A 63 -11.74 -9.85 -8.97
N LYS A 64 -12.18 -9.16 -7.91
CA LYS A 64 -13.08 -9.69 -6.88
C LYS A 64 -12.59 -11.04 -6.32
N VAL A 65 -11.28 -11.17 -6.15
CA VAL A 65 -10.68 -12.41 -5.67
C VAL A 65 -11.17 -12.68 -4.25
N GLY A 66 -11.81 -13.83 -4.02
CA GLY A 66 -12.35 -14.19 -2.70
C GLY A 66 -13.65 -13.48 -2.29
N LEU A 67 -14.36 -12.85 -3.25
CA LEU A 67 -15.76 -12.45 -3.11
C LEU A 67 -16.66 -13.54 -3.72
N GLU A 68 -16.91 -14.59 -2.93
CA GLU A 68 -18.05 -15.51 -3.12
C GLU A 68 -19.29 -14.96 -2.41
#